data_AF-A0A9D2TIN7-F1
#
_entry.id   AF-A0A9D2TIN7-F1
#
_cell.length_a   1.000
_cell.length_b   1.000
_cell.length_c   1.000
_cell.angle_alpha   90.00
_cell.angle_beta   90.00
_cell.angle_gamma   90.00
#
_symmetry.space_group_name_H-M   'P 1'
#
loop_
_entity.id
_entity.type
_entity.pdbx_description
1 polymer ?
#
loop_
_entity_poly.entity_id
_entity_poly.type
_entity_poly.pdbx_seq_one_letter_code
_entity_poly.pdbx_strand_id
1 'polypeptide(L)'
;RIPVSPVPFTVAEYFPTPGVSPFHDPRQHAISLAYVVPIDGETAPQEDALELSWFGVDELLGESSPLTEMDGGRDLLVRRALAHMGAA
;
A
#
# COMPACT_ATOMS: atom_id res chain seq x y z
N ARG A 1 16.11 -4.50 -2.75
CA ARG A 1 16.15 -5.73 -1.91
C ARG A 1 14.87 -6.54 -2.13
N ILE A 2 14.88 -7.87 -1.99
CA ILE A 2 13.65 -8.71 -2.02
C ILE A 2 13.35 -9.17 -0.58
N PRO A 3 12.07 -9.26 -0.15
CA PRO A 3 11.71 -9.84 1.15
C PRO A 3 12.33 -11.23 1.34
N VAL A 4 12.95 -11.45 2.52
CA VAL A 4 13.63 -12.71 2.83
C VAL A 4 12.66 -13.86 3.09
N SER A 5 11.38 -13.55 3.37
CA SER A 5 10.32 -14.51 3.62
C SER A 5 9.23 -14.38 2.56
N PRO A 6 8.68 -15.51 2.05
CA PRO A 6 7.53 -15.49 1.16
C PRO A 6 6.21 -15.27 1.90
N VAL A 7 6.23 -15.14 3.24
CA VAL A 7 5.03 -14.86 4.03
C VAL A 7 4.76 -13.34 3.96
N PRO A 8 3.65 -12.90 3.35
CA PRO A 8 3.29 -11.49 3.32
C PRO A 8 2.84 -11.01 4.71
N PHE A 9 2.91 -9.70 4.96
CA PHE A 9 2.38 -9.16 6.23
C PHE A 9 0.85 -9.18 6.27
N THR A 10 0.21 -9.14 5.11
CA THR A 10 -1.23 -9.34 4.95
C THR A 10 -1.54 -9.80 3.53
N VAL A 11 -2.69 -10.44 3.35
CA VAL A 11 -3.32 -10.62 2.05
C VAL A 11 -4.40 -9.55 1.89
N ALA A 12 -4.43 -8.88 0.74
CA ALA A 12 -5.49 -7.94 0.36
C ALA A 12 -6.30 -8.55 -0.79
N GLU A 13 -7.56 -8.86 -0.51
CA GLU A 13 -8.48 -9.47 -1.47
C GLU A 13 -9.43 -8.41 -2.04
N TYR A 14 -9.13 -8.00 -3.27
CA TYR A 14 -9.86 -6.98 -4.02
C TYR A 14 -11.02 -7.62 -4.77
N PHE A 15 -12.26 -7.18 -4.50
CA PHE A 15 -13.44 -7.66 -5.21
C PHE A 15 -13.90 -6.67 -6.30
N PRO A 16 -14.46 -7.15 -7.43
CA PRO A 16 -15.15 -6.30 -8.42
C PRO A 16 -16.45 -5.68 -7.92
N THR A 17 -17.05 -6.27 -6.88
CA THR A 17 -18.28 -5.77 -6.28
C THR A 17 -17.94 -4.93 -5.06
N PRO A 18 -18.29 -3.63 -5.04
CA PRO A 18 -18.07 -2.77 -3.89
C PRO A 18 -18.77 -3.32 -2.63
N GLY A 19 -18.14 -3.14 -1.46
CA GLY A 19 -18.73 -3.47 -0.15
C GLY A 19 -18.57 -4.94 0.30
N VAL A 20 -18.02 -5.82 -0.53
CA VAL A 20 -17.72 -7.22 -0.14
C VAL A 20 -16.51 -7.29 0.79
N SER A 21 -15.49 -6.47 0.52
CA SER A 21 -14.32 -6.29 1.38
C SER A 21 -13.93 -4.80 1.39
N PRO A 22 -12.99 -4.40 2.27
CA PRO A 22 -12.41 -3.06 2.23
C PRO A 22 -11.61 -2.76 0.95
N PHE A 23 -11.30 -3.77 0.13
CA PHE A 23 -10.48 -3.65 -1.05
C PHE A 23 -11.31 -3.86 -2.31
N HIS A 24 -11.23 -2.91 -3.24
CA HIS A 24 -12.05 -2.92 -4.44
C HIS A 24 -11.18 -2.67 -5.69
N ASP A 25 -11.33 -3.54 -6.69
CA ASP A 25 -10.80 -3.33 -8.04
C ASP A 25 -11.94 -3.62 -9.03
N PRO A 26 -12.49 -2.62 -9.75
CA PRO A 26 -13.64 -2.82 -10.63
C PRO A 26 -13.33 -3.71 -11.84
N ARG A 27 -12.05 -3.99 -12.12
CA ARG A 27 -11.63 -4.74 -13.30
C ARG A 27 -11.66 -6.24 -13.07
N GLN A 28 -11.38 -6.71 -11.85
CA GLN A 28 -11.16 -8.13 -11.57
C GLN A 28 -11.19 -8.47 -10.06
N HIS A 29 -11.39 -9.75 -9.74
CA HIS A 29 -11.12 -10.28 -8.40
C HIS A 29 -9.65 -10.60 -8.30
N ALA A 30 -8.94 -9.95 -7.38
CA ALA A 30 -7.49 -10.07 -7.23
C ALA A 30 -7.08 -10.36 -5.79
N ILE A 31 -6.22 -11.37 -5.63
CA ILE A 31 -5.59 -11.71 -4.36
C ILE A 31 -4.16 -11.17 -4.34
N SER A 32 -3.94 -10.10 -3.59
CA SER A 32 -2.64 -9.44 -3.49
C SER A 32 -1.89 -9.88 -2.23
N LEU A 33 -0.68 -10.40 -2.41
CA LEU A 33 0.26 -10.65 -1.31
C LEU A 33 1.04 -9.37 -1.05
N ALA A 34 0.84 -8.74 0.12
CA ALA A 34 1.46 -7.46 0.43
C ALA A 34 2.74 -7.62 1.27
N TYR A 35 3.79 -6.89 0.87
CA TYR A 35 5.11 -6.91 1.50
C TYR A 35 5.59 -5.49 1.77
N VAL A 36 6.37 -5.33 2.84
CA VAL A 36 7.21 -4.14 3.03
C VAL A 36 8.56 -4.42 2.37
N VAL A 37 8.96 -3.56 1.43
CA VAL A 37 10.20 -3.71 0.68
C VAL A 37 11.10 -2.51 0.95
N PRO A 38 12.21 -2.68 1.70
CA PRO A 38 13.21 -1.64 1.82
C PRO A 38 13.84 -1.35 0.46
N ILE A 39 13.90 -0.07 0.12
CA ILE A 39 14.55 0.43 -1.08
C ILE A 39 15.92 0.97 -0.67
N ASP A 40 16.95 0.41 -1.28
CA ASP A 40 18.32 0.88 -1.16
C ASP A 40 18.67 1.61 -2.46
N GLY A 41 19.16 2.86 -2.37
CA GLY A 41 19.59 3.65 -3.52
C GLY A 41 18.57 4.67 -4.03
N GLU A 42 18.87 5.26 -5.18
CA GLU A 42 18.03 6.27 -5.82
C GLU A 42 16.84 5.66 -6.55
N THR A 43 15.71 6.37 -6.55
CA THR A 43 14.49 5.97 -7.24
C THR A 43 13.95 7.12 -8.07
N ALA A 44 13.34 6.78 -9.20
CA ALA A 44 12.63 7.73 -10.06
C ALA A 44 11.28 7.13 -10.49
N PRO A 45 10.26 7.96 -10.74
CA PRO A 45 9.01 7.49 -11.34
C PRO A 45 9.28 6.84 -12.72
N GLN A 46 8.47 5.85 -13.09
CA GLN A 46 8.57 5.09 -14.35
C GLN A 46 7.19 4.88 -14.98
N GLU A 47 7.16 4.63 -16.29
CA GLU A 47 5.94 4.36 -17.06
C GLU A 47 4.86 5.43 -16.84
N ASP A 48 3.67 5.05 -16.38
CA ASP A 48 2.53 5.95 -16.15
C ASP A 48 2.65 6.76 -14.84
N ALA A 49 3.69 6.55 -14.03
CA ALA A 49 3.89 7.33 -12.81
C ALA A 49 4.40 8.74 -13.14
N LEU A 50 3.66 9.76 -12.72
CA LEU A 50 4.06 11.16 -12.94
C LEU A 50 5.12 11.64 -11.95
N GLU A 51 5.04 11.17 -10.70
CA GLU A 51 5.91 11.57 -9.61
C GLU A 51 6.13 10.40 -8.63
N LEU A 52 7.26 10.42 -7.92
CA LEU A 52 7.53 9.57 -6.77
C LEU A 52 7.94 10.47 -5.60
N SER A 53 7.20 10.38 -4.50
CA SER A 53 7.42 11.19 -3.31
C SER A 53 7.65 10.30 -2.09
N TRP A 54 8.60 10.69 -1.24
CA TRP A 54 8.88 10.04 0.04
C TRP A 54 8.17 10.80 1.16
N PHE A 55 7.50 10.06 2.05
CA PHE A 55 6.78 10.63 3.18
C PHE A 55 7.32 10.08 4.50
N GLY A 56 7.38 10.94 5.51
CA GLY A 56 7.55 10.54 6.90
C GLY A 56 6.34 9.78 7.42
N VAL A 57 6.54 8.92 8.43
CA VAL A 57 5.44 8.16 9.05
C VAL A 57 4.43 9.11 9.71
N ASP A 58 4.91 10.17 10.34
CA ASP A 58 4.10 11.22 10.96
C ASP A 58 3.24 11.97 9.93
N GLU A 59 3.78 12.24 8.74
CA GLU A 59 3.02 12.84 7.64
C GLU A 59 1.90 11.91 7.15
N LEU A 60 2.18 10.60 7.03
CA LEU A 60 1.18 9.60 6.66
C LEU A 60 0.07 9.43 7.72
N LEU A 61 0.36 9.69 8.99
CA LEU A 61 -0.60 9.58 10.09
C LEU A 61 -1.28 10.93 10.45
N GLY A 62 -0.80 12.03 9.88
CA GLY A 62 -1.30 13.38 10.14
C GLY A 62 -2.67 13.68 9.53
N GLU A 63 -3.21 14.86 9.87
CA GLU A 63 -4.52 15.32 9.38
C GLU A 63 -4.53 15.54 7.86
N SER A 64 -3.42 16.04 7.31
CA SER A 64 -3.23 16.27 5.86
C SER A 64 -2.55 15.08 5.18
N SER A 65 -2.91 13.85 5.58
CA SER A 65 -2.26 12.64 5.08
C SER A 65 -2.53 12.42 3.58
N PRO A 66 -1.50 12.12 2.76
CA PRO A 66 -1.68 11.78 1.35
C PRO A 66 -2.46 10.47 1.15
N LEU A 67 -2.65 9.68 2.21
CA LEU A 67 -3.44 8.43 2.14
C LEU A 67 -4.89 8.69 1.74
N THR A 68 -5.44 9.89 1.94
CA THR A 68 -6.81 10.23 1.53
C THR A 68 -7.02 10.26 0.02
N GLU A 69 -5.94 10.33 -0.76
CA GLU A 69 -5.98 10.32 -2.22
C GLU A 69 -5.89 8.89 -2.80
N MET A 70 -5.70 7.88 -1.96
CA MET A 70 -5.57 6.50 -2.41
C MET A 70 -6.94 5.84 -2.61
N ASP A 71 -7.12 5.22 -3.77
CA ASP A 71 -8.34 4.49 -4.11
C ASP A 71 -8.26 2.99 -3.78
N GLY A 72 -9.43 2.34 -3.74
CA GLY A 72 -9.57 0.89 -3.70
C GLY A 72 -9.15 0.25 -2.37
N GLY A 73 -9.07 1.03 -1.29
CA GLY A 73 -8.69 0.57 0.05
C GLY A 73 -7.18 0.45 0.25
N ARG A 74 -6.36 1.05 -0.62
CA ARG A 74 -4.89 0.98 -0.52
C ARG A 74 -4.34 1.82 0.64
N ASP A 75 -5.05 2.86 1.06
CA ASP A 75 -4.78 3.60 2.28
C ASP A 75 -4.75 2.67 3.51
N LEU A 76 -5.74 1.78 3.62
CA LEU A 76 -5.81 0.78 4.68
C LEU A 76 -4.64 -0.20 4.59
N LEU A 77 -4.19 -0.55 3.38
CA LEU A 77 -3.04 -1.42 3.19
C LEU A 77 -1.75 -0.78 3.71
N VAL A 78 -1.55 0.52 3.47
CA VAL A 78 -0.41 1.27 4.02
C VAL A 78 -0.49 1.33 5.54
N ARG A 79 -1.66 1.62 6.13
CA ARG A 79 -1.85 1.62 7.58
C ARG A 79 -1.56 0.26 8.21
N ARG A 80 -1.96 -0.84 7.56
CA ARG A 80 -1.60 -2.20 7.99
C ARG A 80 -0.09 -2.46 7.91
N ALA A 81 0.59 -1.93 6.89
CA ALA A 81 2.05 -2.03 6.78
C ALA A 81 2.75 -1.30 7.93
N LEU A 82 2.32 -0.07 8.26
CA LEU A 82 2.84 0.69 9.39
C LEU A 82 2.62 -0.06 10.72
N ALA A 83 1.41 -0.59 10.94
CA ALA A 83 1.10 -1.38 12.13
C ALA A 83 1.96 -2.65 12.22
N HIS A 84 2.17 -3.36 11.11
CA HIS A 84 3.05 -4.51 11.05
C HIS A 84 4.50 -4.18 11.41
N MET A 85 4.97 -2.98 11.06
CA MET A 85 6.30 -2.48 11.41
C MET A 85 6.40 -1.92 12.83
N GLY A 86 5.29 -1.85 13.59
CA GLY A 86 5.26 -1.22 14.91
C GLY A 86 5.36 0.31 14.87
N ALA A 87 4.95 0.92 13.75
CA ALA A 87 5.05 2.35 13.48
C ALA A 87 3.67 3.05 13.39
N ALA A 88 2.59 2.34 13.76
CA ALA A 88 1.23 2.88 13.80
C ALA A 88 0.87 3.45 15.17
#